data_AF-H8XP90-F1
#
_entry.id   AF-H8XP90-F1
#
_cell.length_a   1.000
_cell.length_b   1.000
_cell.length_c   1.000
_cell.angle_alpha   90.00
_cell.angle_beta   90.00
_cell.angle_gamma   90.00
#
_symmetry.space_group_name_H-M   'P 1'
#
loop_
_entity.id
_entity.type
_entity.pdbx_description
1 polymer ?
#
loop_
_entity_poly.entity_id
_entity_poly.type
_entity_poly.pdbx_seq_one_letter_code
_entity_poly.pdbx_strand_id
1 'polypeptide(L)'
;MGLDYSIRTYVKKEKISNSLNWLFENSWSNEKVPQKLLINGELFNINGDYFKIDDYQNKYLERNKIIEHFQKIYFTTSLVFEIEPKIIASLPGWELEYRMDLLEDFKEHFEQVYLGDGKIRIGGFDSTISKLTEQDVYEIDLTALTSDMSRLIEDSISVKKWILEFSRASDSLLTYLDLEHNGRRLVFYNGKEIDCTIKEGFDVDSYESVKNILNDYFTLEFNKKI
;
A
#
# COMPACT_ATOMS: atom_id res chain seq x y z
N MET A 1 -7.27 -20.68 -5.35
CA MET A 1 -6.24 -19.66 -5.67
C MET A 1 -6.27 -18.65 -4.54
N GLY A 2 -5.12 -18.11 -4.13
CA GLY A 2 -5.09 -17.05 -3.12
C GLY A 2 -5.69 -15.77 -3.67
N LEU A 3 -6.08 -14.85 -2.78
CA LEU A 3 -6.39 -13.47 -3.11
C LEU A 3 -5.11 -12.63 -3.00
N ASP A 4 -4.78 -11.85 -4.03
CA ASP A 4 -3.61 -10.96 -4.07
C ASP A 4 -4.05 -9.49 -4.20
N TYR A 5 -4.84 -9.01 -3.24
CA TYR A 5 -5.36 -7.64 -3.29
C TYR A 5 -4.26 -6.62 -3.03
N SER A 6 -4.37 -5.45 -3.66
CA SER A 6 -3.36 -4.40 -3.51
C SER A 6 -3.94 -3.01 -3.29
N ILE A 7 -3.20 -2.17 -2.57
CA ILE A 7 -3.49 -0.75 -2.41
C ILE A 7 -2.62 -0.02 -3.44
N ARG A 8 -3.24 0.64 -4.43
CA ARG A 8 -2.53 1.42 -5.44
C ARG A 8 -2.83 2.90 -5.31
N THR A 9 -1.77 3.70 -5.26
CA THR A 9 -1.85 5.16 -5.13
C THR A 9 -1.00 5.86 -6.18
N TYR A 10 -1.59 6.83 -6.87
CA TYR A 10 -0.94 7.68 -7.85
C TYR A 10 -0.69 9.06 -7.26
N VAL A 11 0.56 9.51 -7.34
CA VAL A 11 1.03 10.75 -6.70
C VAL A 11 1.79 11.57 -7.72
N LYS A 12 1.57 12.89 -7.75
CA LYS A 12 2.36 13.78 -8.61
C LYS A 12 3.83 13.76 -8.19
N LYS A 13 4.75 13.89 -9.15
CA LYS A 13 6.20 13.92 -8.90
C LYS A 13 6.61 14.96 -7.85
N GLU A 14 5.98 16.12 -7.79
CA GLU A 14 6.27 17.16 -6.80
C GLU A 14 5.75 16.86 -5.38
N LYS A 15 4.93 15.82 -5.21
CA LYS A 15 4.32 15.40 -3.93
C LYS A 15 4.91 14.11 -3.38
N ILE A 16 5.77 13.42 -4.12
CA ILE A 16 6.35 12.12 -3.72
C ILE A 16 7.06 12.18 -2.37
N SER A 17 7.67 13.31 -2.01
CA SER A 17 8.33 13.50 -0.72
C SER A 17 7.37 13.29 0.45
N ASN A 18 6.14 13.78 0.35
CA ASN A 18 5.12 13.59 1.38
C ASN A 18 4.75 12.11 1.52
N SER A 19 4.56 11.40 0.40
CA SER A 19 4.24 9.98 0.40
C SER A 19 5.34 9.14 1.02
N LEU A 20 6.61 9.42 0.68
CA LEU A 20 7.75 8.67 1.20
C LEU A 20 7.96 8.91 2.69
N ASN A 21 7.85 10.17 3.14
CA ASN A 21 7.95 10.50 4.57
C ASN A 21 6.83 9.83 5.37
N TRP A 22 5.59 9.94 4.87
CA TRP A 22 4.44 9.33 5.56
C TRP A 22 4.56 7.80 5.58
N LEU A 23 4.95 7.18 4.46
CA LEU A 23 5.13 5.73 4.39
C LEU A 23 6.24 5.27 5.34
N PHE A 24 7.36 6.01 5.44
CA PHE A 24 8.43 5.71 6.39
C PHE A 24 7.95 5.73 7.85
N GLU A 25 7.06 6.66 8.22
CA GLU A 25 6.48 6.74 9.57
C GLU A 25 5.42 5.65 9.83
N ASN A 26 4.76 5.14 8.80
CA ASN A 26 3.61 4.23 8.89
C ASN A 26 3.88 2.83 8.31
N SER A 27 5.14 2.48 8.14
CA SER A 27 5.61 1.17 7.72
C SER A 27 6.76 0.70 8.61
N TRP A 28 7.05 -0.59 8.55
CA TRP A 28 8.02 -1.23 9.41
C TRP A 28 8.79 -2.32 8.66
N SER A 29 10.07 -2.47 8.98
CA SER A 29 10.94 -3.52 8.45
C SER A 29 11.75 -4.19 9.56
N ASN A 30 12.16 -5.44 9.34
CA ASN A 30 13.03 -6.14 10.29
C ASN A 30 14.44 -5.54 10.32
N GLU A 31 14.82 -4.84 9.25
CA GLU A 31 16.11 -4.18 9.14
C GLU A 31 16.20 -2.94 10.04
N LYS A 32 17.33 -2.83 10.75
CA LYS A 32 17.62 -1.70 11.66
C LYS A 32 17.95 -0.40 10.92
N VAL A 33 18.32 -0.48 9.64
CA VAL A 33 18.73 0.66 8.84
C VAL A 33 17.84 0.73 7.60
N PRO A 34 17.07 1.82 7.41
CA PRO A 34 16.21 1.96 6.26
C PRO A 34 17.01 2.13 4.97
N GLN A 35 16.39 1.75 3.87
CA GLN A 35 16.94 1.96 2.55
C GLN A 35 16.82 3.43 2.14
N LYS A 36 17.87 3.98 1.53
CA LYS A 36 17.90 5.39 1.11
C LYS A 36 17.61 5.53 -0.38
N LEU A 37 16.74 6.49 -0.68
CA LEU A 37 16.41 6.93 -2.03
C LEU A 37 16.83 8.38 -2.23
N LEU A 38 17.45 8.67 -3.36
CA LEU A 38 17.69 10.04 -3.80
C LEU A 38 16.68 10.39 -4.91
N ILE A 39 15.78 11.32 -4.63
CA ILE A 39 14.79 11.79 -5.60
C ILE A 39 14.85 13.31 -5.66
N ASN A 40 15.05 13.86 -6.86
CA ASN A 40 15.15 15.30 -7.10
C ASN A 40 16.20 16.02 -6.21
N GLY A 41 17.28 15.32 -5.84
CA GLY A 41 18.35 15.86 -4.98
C GLY A 41 18.09 15.75 -3.47
N GLU A 42 16.96 15.20 -3.05
CA GLU A 42 16.60 14.98 -1.65
C GLU A 42 16.67 13.49 -1.28
N LEU A 43 17.12 13.21 -0.05
CA LEU A 43 17.25 11.85 0.47
C LEU A 43 16.01 11.48 1.30
N PHE A 44 15.44 10.32 0.98
CA PHE A 44 14.31 9.73 1.68
C PHE A 44 14.66 8.34 2.21
N ASN A 45 14.09 7.99 3.36
CA ASN A 45 14.21 6.66 3.94
C ASN A 45 12.98 5.84 3.57
N ILE A 46 13.17 4.54 3.34
CA ILE A 46 12.08 3.57 3.22
C ILE A 46 12.36 2.39 4.14
N ASN A 47 11.35 2.01 4.92
CA ASN A 47 11.34 0.76 5.67
C ASN A 47 10.92 -0.36 4.71
N GLY A 48 11.81 -1.32 4.53
CA GLY A 48 11.52 -2.52 3.76
C GLY A 48 12.69 -3.48 3.78
N ASP A 49 12.43 -4.65 3.22
CA ASP A 49 13.36 -5.76 3.05
C ASP A 49 13.45 -6.08 1.55
N TYR A 50 14.49 -6.80 1.14
CA TYR A 50 14.58 -7.43 -0.20
C TYR A 50 14.54 -6.48 -1.41
N PHE A 51 15.09 -5.26 -1.29
CA PHE A 51 15.09 -4.26 -2.35
C PHE A 51 15.67 -4.76 -3.68
N LYS A 52 14.98 -4.49 -4.78
CA LYS A 52 15.43 -4.68 -6.17
C LYS A 52 15.05 -3.47 -7.01
N ILE A 53 15.78 -3.25 -8.10
CA ILE A 53 15.36 -2.33 -9.17
C ILE A 53 15.04 -3.14 -10.42
N ASP A 54 14.13 -2.61 -11.22
CA ASP A 54 13.84 -3.16 -12.54
C ASP A 54 14.97 -2.79 -13.53
N ASP A 55 16.05 -3.56 -13.52
CA ASP A 55 17.25 -3.33 -14.33
C ASP A 55 17.64 -4.54 -15.21
N TYR A 56 16.68 -5.44 -15.47
CA TYR A 56 16.85 -6.74 -16.14
C TYR A 56 17.76 -7.75 -15.40
N GLN A 57 18.53 -7.35 -14.39
CA GLN A 57 19.42 -8.25 -13.66
C GLN A 57 18.71 -8.95 -12.50
N ASN A 58 17.58 -8.43 -12.03
CA ASN A 58 16.79 -8.96 -10.91
C ASN A 58 17.62 -9.21 -9.64
N LYS A 59 18.69 -8.42 -9.45
CA LYS A 59 19.58 -8.57 -8.30
C LYS A 59 19.06 -7.78 -7.11
N TYR A 60 19.19 -8.39 -5.94
CA TYR A 60 18.99 -7.68 -4.69
C TYR A 60 20.04 -6.57 -4.56
N LEU A 61 19.58 -5.41 -4.11
CA LEU A 61 20.45 -4.28 -3.84
C LEU A 61 21.23 -4.50 -2.54
N GLU A 62 22.47 -4.02 -2.54
CA GLU A 62 23.27 -3.98 -1.33
C GLU A 62 22.65 -3.02 -0.31
N ARG A 63 22.66 -3.45 0.95
CA ARG A 63 22.17 -2.64 2.06
C ARG A 63 22.99 -1.34 2.16
N ASN A 64 22.31 -0.23 2.47
CA ASN A 64 22.87 1.11 2.61
C ASN A 64 23.33 1.81 1.31
N LYS A 65 23.23 1.15 0.15
CA LYS A 65 23.52 1.80 -1.13
C LYS A 65 22.42 2.81 -1.43
N ILE A 66 22.75 4.07 -1.67
CA ILE A 66 21.75 5.07 -2.08
C ILE A 66 21.22 4.70 -3.47
N ILE A 67 19.89 4.64 -3.62
CA ILE A 67 19.23 4.37 -4.89
C ILE A 67 18.89 5.72 -5.55
N GLU A 68 19.57 6.04 -6.64
CA GLU A 68 19.43 7.34 -7.33
C GLU A 68 18.70 7.22 -8.67
N HIS A 69 18.92 6.11 -9.37
CA HIS A 69 18.37 5.86 -10.70
C HIS A 69 17.55 4.58 -10.71
N PHE A 70 16.25 4.74 -10.93
CA PHE A 70 15.29 3.65 -11.03
C PHE A 70 14.09 4.09 -11.86
N GLN A 71 13.50 3.16 -12.61
CA GLN A 71 12.15 3.30 -13.13
C GLN A 71 11.15 2.66 -12.18
N LYS A 72 11.49 1.49 -11.64
CA LYS A 72 10.68 0.79 -10.65
C LYS A 72 11.57 0.16 -9.58
N ILE A 73 11.16 0.25 -8.33
CA ILE A 73 11.78 -0.41 -7.18
C ILE A 73 10.78 -1.41 -6.62
N TYR A 74 11.27 -2.58 -6.24
CA TYR A 74 10.54 -3.61 -5.53
C TYR A 74 11.12 -3.76 -4.13
N PHE A 75 10.27 -4.00 -3.14
CA PHE A 75 10.66 -4.29 -1.77
C PHE A 75 9.49 -4.94 -1.04
N THR A 76 9.75 -5.57 0.10
CA THR A 76 8.68 -6.07 0.97
C THR A 76 8.65 -5.22 2.22
N THR A 77 7.48 -4.82 2.71
CA THR A 77 7.36 -4.07 3.96
C THR A 77 6.20 -4.56 4.82
N SER A 78 6.17 -4.14 6.07
CA SER A 78 4.99 -4.26 6.95
C SER A 78 4.32 -2.90 7.08
N LEU A 79 3.01 -2.85 7.14
CA LEU A 79 2.26 -1.61 7.37
C LEU A 79 1.83 -1.54 8.83
N VAL A 80 1.76 -0.32 9.36
CA VAL A 80 1.40 -0.07 10.76
C VAL A 80 -0.03 0.43 10.85
N PHE A 81 -0.88 -0.32 11.56
CA PHE A 81 -2.31 -0.03 11.71
C PHE A 81 -2.68 0.25 13.17
N GLU A 82 -3.84 0.88 13.38
CA GLU A 82 -4.49 0.87 14.69
C GLU A 82 -5.05 -0.53 14.96
N ILE A 83 -4.94 -0.99 16.21
CA ILE A 83 -5.47 -2.29 16.61
C ILE A 83 -6.99 -2.28 16.52
N GLU A 84 -7.54 -3.29 15.86
CA GLU A 84 -8.96 -3.61 15.87
C GLU A 84 -9.16 -5.14 15.81
N PRO A 85 -10.37 -5.65 16.13
CA PRO A 85 -10.60 -7.09 16.17
C PRO A 85 -10.27 -7.84 14.87
N LYS A 86 -10.55 -7.23 13.69
CA LYS A 86 -10.20 -7.87 12.41
C LYS A 86 -8.69 -7.97 12.18
N ILE A 87 -7.93 -6.95 12.61
CA ILE A 87 -6.46 -6.98 12.55
C ILE A 87 -5.95 -8.15 13.40
N ILE A 88 -6.45 -8.30 14.62
CA ILE A 88 -6.06 -9.42 15.51
C ILE A 88 -6.43 -10.77 14.90
N ALA A 89 -7.64 -10.90 14.33
CA ALA A 89 -8.11 -12.12 13.69
C ALA A 89 -7.33 -12.49 12.42
N SER A 90 -6.67 -11.51 11.78
CA SER A 90 -5.85 -11.73 10.57
C SER A 90 -4.41 -12.16 10.85
N LEU A 91 -3.99 -12.19 12.12
CA LEU A 91 -2.64 -12.63 12.46
C LEU A 91 -2.47 -14.11 12.09
N PRO A 92 -1.31 -14.52 11.54
CA PRO A 92 -1.10 -15.90 11.11
C PRO A 92 -1.08 -16.89 12.29
N GLY A 93 -1.49 -18.13 12.04
CA GLY A 93 -1.33 -19.25 12.99
C GLY A 93 -2.56 -19.61 13.82
N TRP A 94 -3.70 -18.91 13.65
CA TRP A 94 -4.92 -19.15 14.43
C TRP A 94 -5.75 -20.32 13.91
N GLU A 95 -5.49 -20.79 12.69
CA GLU A 95 -6.09 -22.01 12.12
C GLU A 95 -5.44 -23.31 12.64
N LEU A 96 -4.40 -23.21 13.48
CA LEU A 96 -3.73 -24.39 14.07
C LEU A 96 -4.46 -24.84 15.34
N GLU A 97 -5.74 -25.22 15.21
CA GLU A 97 -6.62 -25.70 16.29
C GLU A 97 -6.07 -26.92 17.09
N TYR A 98 -4.98 -27.54 16.63
CA TYR A 98 -4.49 -28.84 17.14
C TYR A 98 -3.13 -28.81 17.84
N ARG A 99 -2.50 -27.65 17.96
CA ARG A 99 -1.30 -27.48 18.80
C ARG A 99 -1.41 -26.10 19.38
N MET A 100 -1.38 -25.95 20.71
CA MET A 100 -0.88 -24.77 21.46
C MET A 100 -1.63 -24.52 22.78
N ASP A 101 -0.91 -23.94 23.73
CA ASP A 101 -1.52 -23.15 24.81
C ASP A 101 -1.89 -21.81 24.18
N LEU A 102 -3.08 -21.74 23.60
CA LEU A 102 -3.56 -20.64 22.76
C LEU A 102 -3.28 -19.25 23.35
N LEU A 103 -3.25 -19.13 24.68
CA LEU A 103 -3.00 -17.86 25.34
C LEU A 103 -1.51 -17.46 25.32
N GLU A 104 -0.60 -18.38 25.61
CA GLU A 104 0.84 -18.06 25.64
C GLU A 104 1.39 -17.82 24.25
N ASP A 105 0.97 -18.61 23.27
CA ASP A 105 1.36 -18.44 21.88
C ASP A 105 0.78 -17.17 21.27
N PHE A 106 -0.45 -16.80 21.65
CA PHE A 106 -1.03 -15.51 21.30
C PHE A 106 -0.21 -14.36 21.89
N LYS A 107 0.15 -14.42 23.18
CA LYS A 107 0.95 -13.37 23.83
C LYS A 107 2.29 -13.21 23.14
N GLU A 108 3.01 -14.31 22.91
CA GLU A 108 4.32 -14.27 22.25
C GLU A 108 4.20 -13.63 20.86
N HIS A 109 3.22 -14.05 20.06
CA HIS A 109 3.04 -13.48 18.72
C HIS A 109 2.62 -12.01 18.78
N PHE A 110 1.67 -11.66 19.63
CA PHE A 110 1.18 -10.30 19.81
C PHE A 110 2.30 -9.36 20.26
N GLU A 111 3.12 -9.76 21.23
CA GLU A 111 4.26 -8.98 21.71
C GLU A 111 5.30 -8.72 20.61
N GLN A 112 5.45 -9.62 19.63
CA GLN A 112 6.34 -9.41 18.49
C GLN A 112 5.84 -8.39 17.47
N VAL A 113 4.53 -8.19 17.38
CA VAL A 113 3.89 -7.30 16.37
C VAL A 113 3.33 -6.01 16.95
N TYR A 114 3.10 -5.96 18.26
CA TYR A 114 2.64 -4.77 18.96
C TYR A 114 3.74 -3.72 19.05
N LEU A 115 3.44 -2.49 18.65
CA LEU A 115 4.40 -1.39 18.60
C LEU A 115 4.23 -0.38 19.75
N GLY A 116 3.28 -0.60 20.67
CA GLY A 116 2.86 0.41 21.64
C GLY A 116 1.74 1.31 21.12
N ASP A 117 1.17 2.12 22.00
CA ASP A 117 0.17 3.16 21.67
C ASP A 117 -1.01 2.70 20.80
N GLY A 118 -1.44 1.45 20.98
CA GLY A 118 -2.54 0.87 20.20
C GLY A 118 -2.20 0.62 18.73
N LYS A 119 -0.92 0.62 18.36
CA LYS A 119 -0.42 0.34 17.01
C LYS A 119 0.16 -1.06 16.90
N ILE A 120 -0.03 -1.67 15.73
CA ILE A 120 0.43 -3.02 15.41
C ILE A 120 0.97 -3.06 13.99
N ARG A 121 2.08 -3.77 13.77
CA ARG A 121 2.59 -4.04 12.42
C ARG A 121 1.89 -5.27 11.85
N ILE A 122 1.40 -5.17 10.62
CA ILE A 122 0.88 -6.30 9.85
C ILE A 122 1.72 -6.41 8.59
N GLY A 123 2.29 -7.61 8.39
CA GLY A 123 3.48 -7.77 7.58
C GLY A 123 3.32 -8.71 6.40
N GLY A 124 4.08 -8.39 5.35
CA GLY A 124 4.13 -9.10 4.08
C GLY A 124 3.42 -8.35 2.96
N PHE A 125 3.81 -7.10 2.69
CA PHE A 125 3.35 -6.38 1.51
C PHE A 125 4.45 -6.36 0.45
N ASP A 126 4.25 -7.07 -0.65
CA ASP A 126 5.09 -6.89 -1.83
C ASP A 126 4.76 -5.55 -2.47
N SER A 127 5.76 -4.69 -2.43
CA SER A 127 5.59 -3.25 -2.61
C SER A 127 6.41 -2.77 -3.78
N THR A 128 5.86 -1.82 -4.54
CA THR A 128 6.58 -1.17 -5.62
C THR A 128 6.43 0.33 -5.60
N ILE A 129 7.49 1.02 -6.04
CA ILE A 129 7.46 2.44 -6.36
C ILE A 129 7.92 2.58 -7.81
N SER A 130 6.99 3.01 -8.67
CA SER A 130 7.19 3.12 -10.12
C SER A 130 7.11 4.57 -10.56
N LYS A 131 7.99 4.99 -11.48
CA LYS A 131 7.94 6.28 -12.16
C LYS A 131 7.16 6.13 -13.46
N LEU A 132 6.02 6.79 -13.55
CA LEU A 132 5.22 6.93 -14.76
C LEU A 132 5.67 8.21 -15.47
N THR A 133 6.83 8.11 -16.13
CA THR A 133 7.59 9.29 -16.61
C THR A 133 6.80 10.15 -17.61
N GLU A 134 5.96 9.53 -18.44
CA GLU A 134 5.14 10.26 -19.43
C GLU A 134 4.02 11.07 -18.78
N GLN A 135 3.64 10.73 -17.55
CA GLN A 135 2.55 11.36 -16.80
C GLN A 135 3.06 12.25 -15.66
N ASP A 136 4.38 12.34 -15.43
CA ASP A 136 5.00 13.00 -14.27
C ASP A 136 4.39 12.55 -12.92
N VAL A 137 4.10 11.25 -12.82
CA VAL A 137 3.44 10.62 -11.67
C VAL A 137 4.28 9.46 -11.14
N TYR A 138 4.18 9.22 -9.85
CA TYR A 138 4.63 8.00 -9.20
C TYR A 138 3.44 7.12 -8.87
N GLU A 139 3.60 5.83 -9.08
CA GLU A 139 2.69 4.80 -8.58
C GLU A 139 3.34 4.12 -7.38
N ILE A 140 2.59 4.01 -6.29
CA ILE A 140 2.94 3.21 -5.11
C ILE A 140 1.92 2.08 -5.05
N ASP A 141 2.40 0.84 -5.14
CA ASP A 141 1.60 -0.39 -5.05
C ASP A 141 2.03 -1.18 -3.81
N LEU A 142 1.06 -1.62 -3.01
CA LEU A 142 1.25 -2.40 -1.79
C LEU A 142 0.35 -3.64 -1.87
N THR A 143 0.90 -4.77 -2.28
CA THR A 143 0.16 -6.02 -2.50
C THR A 143 0.26 -6.95 -1.30
N ALA A 144 -0.88 -7.41 -0.80
CA ALA A 144 -0.91 -8.42 0.26
C ALA A 144 -0.30 -9.75 -0.20
N LEU A 145 0.60 -10.32 0.61
CA LEU A 145 1.20 -11.64 0.34
C LEU A 145 0.30 -12.83 0.71
N THR A 146 -0.81 -12.61 1.42
CA THR A 146 -1.70 -13.68 1.88
C THR A 146 -3.15 -13.30 1.70
N SER A 147 -4.02 -14.32 1.58
CA SER A 147 -5.46 -14.09 1.43
C SER A 147 -6.11 -13.46 2.65
N ASP A 148 -5.59 -13.70 3.86
CA ASP A 148 -6.09 -13.05 5.07
C ASP A 148 -5.74 -11.57 5.11
N MET A 149 -4.56 -11.20 4.62
CA MET A 149 -4.19 -9.81 4.43
C MET A 149 -5.02 -9.14 3.32
N SER A 150 -5.30 -9.85 2.22
CA SER A 150 -6.20 -9.35 1.18
C SER A 150 -7.60 -9.07 1.74
N ARG A 151 -8.16 -10.00 2.51
CA ARG A 151 -9.42 -9.77 3.24
C ARG A 151 -9.30 -8.61 4.22
N LEU A 152 -8.19 -8.50 4.94
CA LEU A 152 -7.96 -7.38 5.85
C LEU A 152 -8.00 -6.03 5.12
N ILE A 153 -7.34 -5.91 3.97
CA ILE A 153 -7.34 -4.69 3.14
C ILE A 153 -8.76 -4.28 2.75
N GLU A 154 -9.60 -5.25 2.35
CA GLU A 154 -10.94 -4.96 1.86
C GLU A 154 -11.88 -4.48 2.98
N ASP A 155 -11.70 -5.01 4.18
CA ASP A 155 -12.78 -5.20 5.14
C ASP A 155 -12.51 -4.55 6.50
N SER A 156 -11.26 -4.12 6.76
CA SER A 156 -10.81 -3.47 7.99
C SER A 156 -11.07 -1.96 7.99
N ILE A 157 -11.66 -1.46 9.08
CA ILE A 157 -11.87 -0.01 9.27
C ILE A 157 -10.52 0.69 9.49
N SER A 158 -9.64 0.08 10.28
CA SER A 158 -8.27 0.55 10.50
C SER A 158 -7.48 0.66 9.19
N VAL A 159 -7.55 -0.35 8.31
CA VAL A 159 -6.89 -0.28 6.99
C VAL A 159 -7.54 0.78 6.10
N LYS A 160 -8.87 0.88 6.04
CA LYS A 160 -9.55 1.95 5.28
C LYS A 160 -9.11 3.34 5.75
N LYS A 161 -9.01 3.55 7.06
CA LYS A 161 -8.52 4.81 7.65
C LYS A 161 -7.07 5.08 7.27
N TRP A 162 -6.20 4.08 7.38
CA TRP A 162 -4.79 4.17 6.95
C TRP A 162 -4.67 4.59 5.49
N ILE A 163 -5.44 3.97 4.59
CA ILE A 163 -5.42 4.29 3.16
C ILE A 163 -5.82 5.74 2.93
N LEU A 164 -6.91 6.20 3.57
CA LEU A 164 -7.37 7.58 3.41
C LEU A 164 -6.40 8.61 4.01
N GLU A 165 -5.75 8.29 5.13
CA GLU A 165 -4.70 9.14 5.72
C GLU A 165 -3.49 9.23 4.79
N PHE A 166 -3.04 8.10 4.23
CA PHE A 166 -1.98 8.06 3.24
C PHE A 166 -2.32 8.88 1.99
N SER A 167 -3.53 8.70 1.44
CA SER A 167 -4.02 9.42 0.26
C SER A 167 -4.04 10.93 0.48
N ARG A 168 -4.44 11.38 1.68
CA ARG A 168 -4.48 12.80 2.05
C ARG A 168 -3.07 13.37 2.26
N ALA A 169 -2.22 12.68 3.01
CA ALA A 169 -0.84 13.10 3.26
C ALA A 169 -0.05 13.21 1.94
N SER A 170 -0.27 12.25 1.05
CA SER A 170 0.33 12.19 -0.28
C SER A 170 -0.21 13.23 -1.26
N ASP A 171 -1.32 13.92 -0.95
CA ASP A 171 -2.05 14.74 -1.93
C ASP A 171 -2.31 13.93 -3.22
N SER A 172 -2.78 12.69 -3.03
CA SER A 172 -2.87 11.69 -4.10
C SER A 172 -3.89 12.09 -5.16
N LEU A 173 -3.56 11.77 -6.41
CA LEU A 173 -4.45 11.95 -7.55
C LEU A 173 -5.60 10.94 -7.50
N LEU A 174 -5.24 9.69 -7.16
CA LEU A 174 -6.10 8.53 -7.16
C LEU A 174 -5.54 7.49 -6.19
N THR A 175 -6.39 6.92 -5.36
CA THR A 175 -6.11 5.68 -4.63
C THR A 175 -7.26 4.70 -4.81
N TYR A 176 -6.92 3.44 -5.07
CA TYR A 176 -7.89 2.35 -5.17
C TYR A 176 -7.34 1.05 -4.60
N LEU A 177 -8.26 0.15 -4.26
CA LEU A 177 -7.99 -1.25 -3.98
C LEU A 177 -8.13 -2.04 -5.28
N ASP A 178 -7.08 -2.73 -5.69
CA ASP A 178 -7.15 -3.75 -6.74
C ASP A 178 -7.65 -5.04 -6.09
N LEU A 179 -8.86 -5.47 -6.43
CA LEU A 179 -9.51 -6.68 -5.90
C LEU A 179 -9.47 -7.82 -6.93
N GLU A 180 -8.50 -7.77 -7.85
CA GLU A 180 -8.32 -8.73 -8.95
C GLU A 180 -9.64 -8.87 -9.75
N HIS A 181 -10.15 -10.10 -9.84
CA HIS A 181 -11.37 -10.45 -10.55
C HIS A 181 -12.64 -9.80 -10.02
N ASN A 182 -12.61 -9.24 -8.81
CA ASN A 182 -13.73 -8.51 -8.24
C ASN A 182 -13.76 -7.04 -8.67
N GLY A 183 -12.76 -6.59 -9.43
CA GLY A 183 -12.64 -5.23 -9.95
C GLY A 183 -11.83 -4.32 -9.04
N ARG A 184 -12.04 -3.02 -9.17
CA ARG A 184 -11.27 -1.98 -8.48
C ARG A 184 -12.19 -1.13 -7.62
N ARG A 185 -11.95 -1.10 -6.31
CA ARG A 185 -12.68 -0.23 -5.37
C ARG A 185 -11.90 1.07 -5.20
N LEU A 186 -12.41 2.13 -5.80
CA LEU A 186 -11.86 3.47 -5.70
C LEU A 186 -12.19 4.05 -4.33
N VAL A 187 -11.17 4.59 -3.66
CA VAL A 187 -11.30 5.11 -2.27
C VAL A 187 -10.96 6.59 -2.15
N PHE A 188 -10.14 7.13 -3.06
CA PHE A 188 -9.77 8.53 -3.07
C PHE A 188 -9.56 9.03 -4.50
N TYR A 189 -10.03 10.24 -4.80
CA TYR A 189 -9.79 10.89 -6.09
C TYR A 189 -9.82 12.42 -5.95
N ASN A 190 -8.77 13.09 -6.42
CA ASN A 190 -8.64 14.55 -6.48
C ASN A 190 -9.12 15.26 -5.20
N GLY A 191 -8.58 14.85 -4.05
CA GLY A 191 -8.87 15.48 -2.76
C GLY A 191 -10.17 15.01 -2.08
N LYS A 192 -10.92 14.09 -2.70
CA LYS A 192 -12.19 13.58 -2.18
C LYS A 192 -12.11 12.11 -1.85
N GLU A 193 -12.69 11.74 -0.72
CA GLU A 193 -13.02 10.36 -0.41
C GLU A 193 -14.19 9.92 -1.29
N ILE A 194 -14.06 8.73 -1.86
CA ILE A 194 -15.03 8.15 -2.78
C ILE A 194 -15.23 6.68 -2.38
N ASP A 195 -16.39 6.11 -2.68
CA ASP A 195 -16.64 4.69 -2.48
C ASP A 195 -17.37 4.16 -3.70
N CYS A 196 -16.59 3.77 -4.70
CA CYS A 196 -17.10 3.33 -5.99
C CYS A 196 -16.33 2.10 -6.45
N THR A 197 -17.04 1.06 -6.90
CA THR A 197 -16.41 -0.15 -7.44
C THR A 197 -16.62 -0.21 -8.94
N ILE A 198 -15.52 -0.27 -9.70
CA ILE A 198 -15.50 -0.51 -11.14
C ILE A 198 -15.22 -2.01 -11.34
N LYS A 199 -16.19 -2.75 -11.87
CA LYS A 199 -16.02 -4.20 -12.13
C LYS A 199 -15.06 -4.46 -13.29
N GLU A 200 -14.42 -5.63 -13.29
CA GLU A 200 -13.70 -6.13 -14.46
C GLU A 200 -14.63 -6.21 -15.68
N GLY A 201 -14.10 -5.84 -16.85
CA GLY A 201 -14.85 -5.71 -18.11
C GLY A 201 -14.83 -4.29 -18.70
N PHE A 202 -14.41 -3.30 -17.91
CA PHE A 202 -13.87 -2.06 -18.45
C PHE A 202 -12.36 -2.24 -18.62
N ASP A 203 -11.82 -1.90 -19.79
CA ASP A 203 -10.40 -2.04 -20.16
C ASP A 203 -9.55 -0.97 -19.45
N VAL A 204 -9.47 -1.06 -18.12
CA VAL A 204 -8.95 -0.01 -17.23
C VAL A 204 -7.62 -0.42 -16.62
N ASP A 205 -6.67 -0.82 -17.46
CA ASP A 205 -5.35 -1.25 -17.01
C ASP A 205 -4.35 -0.10 -16.85
N SER A 206 -4.78 1.14 -17.13
CA SER A 206 -3.93 2.32 -16.99
C SER A 206 -4.52 3.36 -16.06
N TYR A 207 -3.65 4.09 -15.36
CA TYR A 207 -3.98 5.30 -14.61
C TYR A 207 -4.85 6.27 -15.41
N GLU A 208 -4.53 6.49 -16.69
CA GLU A 208 -5.25 7.45 -17.53
C GLU A 208 -6.68 6.95 -17.84
N SER A 209 -6.85 5.64 -18.05
CA SER A 209 -8.18 5.03 -18.21
C SER A 209 -9.04 5.23 -16.95
N VAL A 210 -8.50 4.94 -15.75
CA VAL A 210 -9.26 5.12 -14.49
C VAL A 210 -9.61 6.59 -14.28
N LYS A 211 -8.64 7.48 -14.48
CA LYS A 211 -8.80 8.92 -14.33
C LYS A 211 -9.85 9.49 -15.30
N ASN A 212 -9.88 9.05 -16.54
CA ASN A 212 -10.88 9.49 -17.53
C ASN A 212 -12.29 9.07 -17.12
N ILE A 213 -12.47 7.81 -16.71
CA ILE A 213 -13.77 7.31 -16.21
C ILE A 213 -14.25 8.14 -15.01
N LEU A 214 -13.34 8.48 -14.09
CA LEU A 214 -13.67 9.28 -12.92
C LEU A 214 -14.01 10.73 -13.29
N ASN A 215 -13.27 11.34 -14.21
CA ASN A 215 -13.61 12.68 -14.72
C ASN A 215 -15.01 12.71 -15.34
N ASP A 216 -15.35 11.72 -16.14
CA ASP A 216 -16.69 11.60 -16.74
C ASP A 216 -17.76 11.41 -15.66
N TYR A 217 -17.52 10.52 -14.70
CA TYR A 217 -18.42 10.29 -13.56
C TYR A 217 -18.71 11.58 -12.79
N PHE A 218 -17.67 12.31 -12.38
CA PHE A 218 -17.84 13.55 -11.63
C PHE A 218 -18.46 14.66 -12.47
N THR A 219 -18.10 14.76 -13.75
CA THR A 219 -18.74 15.72 -14.66
C THR A 219 -20.26 15.48 -14.72
N LEU A 220 -20.67 14.22 -14.84
CA LEU A 220 -22.09 13.86 -14.86
C LEU A 220 -22.78 14.06 -13.50
N GLU A 221 -22.12 13.70 -12.39
CA GLU A 221 -22.67 13.86 -11.04
C GLU A 221 -22.86 15.35 -10.69
N PHE A 222 -21.90 16.21 -11.01
CA PHE A 222 -21.98 17.65 -10.74
C PHE A 222 -22.94 18.38 -11.69
N ASN A 223 -23.09 17.92 -12.93
CA ASN A 223 -24.05 18.48 -13.88
C ASN A 223 -25.50 18.05 -13.63
N LYS A 224 -25.75 17.04 -12.77
CA LYS A 224 -27.12 16.66 -12.33
C LYS A 224 -27.72 17.61 -11.28
N LYS A 225 -27.03 18.68 -10.88
CA LYS A 225 -27.56 19.74 -9.99
C LYS A 225 -28.21 20.91 -10.76
N ILE A 226 -29.09 20.62 -11.72
CA ILE A 226 -29.99 21.61 -12.36
C ILE A 226 -31.43 21.17 -12.14
#